data_AF-A0A952VQ32-F1
#
_entry.id   AF-A0A952VQ32-F1
#
_cell.length_a   1.000
_cell.length_b   1.000
_cell.length_c   1.000
_cell.angle_alpha   90.00
_cell.angle_beta   90.00
_cell.angle_gamma   90.00
#
_symmetry.space_group_name_H-M   'P 1'
#
loop_
_entity.id
_entity.type
_entity.pdbx_description
1 polymer ?
#
loop_
_entity_poly.entity_id
_entity_poly.type
_entity_poly.pdbx_seq_one_letter_code
_entity_poly.pdbx_strand_id
1 'polypeptide(L)'
;MARTASFRSLVRLMTSAFLAERLHCSAADALGAIQEPGSRRASHPMSRRQFLLGAGATGAALAMGTMTGLPQRATAAKPSPSPLSVGIVGAGLAGLACADTLKSRGIRATIYDAADRAGGRCWSLRGFFPGQVAERGGELIDNLHKTILGYAERFHLALEDINKVPGDVFYQFHGQRYSEAAVVAEFRDFVSVMRIDLNHLSREVTAASHTPDDVILDRTSLRAYLEGHNGAGVPAGPLAKAAILSAYEGEYGLDAAEQSCLNFLLFIHADRRSKFTPFGASDERYHLIDGNDRIIEGLTGDLSGQITYDSGLIRVRKLSDERIELTFQQGSRIVTVSHDVAVLAIPFTTLRQVDLDTNLELPLAQRTTIQGLGYGTNAKMMIGFSSRPWRPLGSNGTAYADLLNVQTTWETNPSLGSDRRGILTDYSSGQRGARLHPNAVQAEAQKFLQDLNVIYPGTLGAALRTQGQQYLVHLEPWPSNPLMLGSYTCYRPGQFTTMAGLEGVTVGNLLFAGEQTNSFYEWQGFMEGAALSGIAAAKSILATVNAR
;
A
#
# COMPACT_ATOMS: atom_id res chain seq x y z
N MET A 1 1.74 -0.76 -1.76
CA MET A 1 0.87 -0.30 -2.85
C MET A 1 -0.57 -0.76 -2.54
N ALA A 2 -1.60 -0.45 -3.34
CA ALA A 2 -2.83 -1.25 -3.24
C ALA A 2 -2.52 -2.58 -3.90
N ARG A 3 -2.27 -3.58 -3.07
CA ARG A 3 -2.01 -4.93 -3.52
C ARG A 3 -3.22 -5.44 -4.31
N THR A 4 -2.95 -6.09 -5.43
CA THR A 4 -3.92 -6.58 -6.40
C THR A 4 -3.90 -8.09 -6.35
N ALA A 5 -5.01 -8.81 -6.61
CA ALA A 5 -4.94 -10.28 -6.73
C ALA A 5 -3.84 -10.76 -7.72
N SER A 6 -3.40 -9.83 -8.58
CA SER A 6 -2.27 -9.94 -9.48
C SER A 6 -0.92 -10.27 -8.80
N PHE A 7 -0.67 -9.75 -7.62
CA PHE A 7 0.63 -9.84 -7.00
C PHE A 7 0.79 -11.15 -6.21
N ARG A 8 -0.23 -11.60 -5.47
CA ARG A 8 -0.24 -12.92 -4.82
C ARG A 8 0.03 -14.05 -5.80
N SER A 9 -0.64 -14.09 -6.95
CA SER A 9 -0.43 -15.22 -7.86
C SER A 9 0.97 -15.20 -8.46
N LEU A 10 1.58 -14.03 -8.67
CA LEU A 10 2.98 -13.94 -9.05
C LEU A 10 3.93 -14.46 -7.95
N VAL A 11 3.70 -14.08 -6.69
CA VAL A 11 4.45 -14.58 -5.53
C VAL A 11 4.42 -16.10 -5.49
N ARG A 12 3.24 -16.70 -5.74
CA ARG A 12 3.07 -18.15 -5.83
C ARG A 12 3.79 -18.75 -7.04
N LEU A 13 3.65 -18.16 -8.22
CA LEU A 13 4.31 -18.61 -9.46
C LEU A 13 5.81 -18.72 -9.26
N MET A 14 6.43 -17.63 -8.80
CA MET A 14 7.86 -17.57 -8.62
C MET A 14 8.30 -18.46 -7.43
N THR A 15 7.58 -18.52 -6.31
CA THR A 15 7.89 -19.47 -5.21
C THR A 15 7.91 -20.92 -5.70
N SER A 16 6.95 -21.28 -6.55
CA SER A 16 6.90 -22.58 -7.20
C SER A 16 8.08 -22.79 -8.15
N ALA A 17 8.47 -21.78 -8.91
CA ALA A 17 9.61 -21.82 -9.83
C ALA A 17 10.94 -22.05 -9.09
N PHE A 18 11.18 -21.31 -8.01
CA PHE A 18 12.36 -21.49 -7.15
C PHE A 18 12.36 -22.86 -6.46
N LEU A 19 11.19 -23.35 -6.03
CA LEU A 19 11.06 -24.69 -5.46
C LEU A 19 11.39 -25.76 -6.52
N ALA A 20 10.86 -25.63 -7.73
CA ALA A 20 11.09 -26.54 -8.84
C ALA A 20 12.56 -26.59 -9.26
N GLU A 21 13.23 -25.43 -9.35
CA GLU A 21 14.67 -25.35 -9.62
C GLU A 21 15.47 -26.06 -8.52
N ARG A 22 15.19 -25.74 -7.24
CA ARG A 22 15.92 -26.29 -6.09
C ARG A 22 15.74 -27.79 -5.93
N LEU A 23 14.54 -28.30 -6.16
CA LEU A 23 14.21 -29.72 -6.00
C LEU A 23 14.40 -30.52 -7.30
N HIS A 24 14.75 -29.86 -8.41
CA HIS A 24 14.84 -30.46 -9.74
C HIS A 24 13.58 -31.24 -10.13
N CYS A 25 12.40 -30.68 -9.82
CA CYS A 25 11.10 -31.29 -10.13
C CYS A 25 10.32 -30.51 -11.20
N SER A 26 9.18 -31.05 -11.64
CA SER A 26 8.32 -30.37 -12.59
C SER A 26 7.61 -29.17 -11.94
N ALA A 27 7.18 -28.20 -12.75
CA ALA A 27 6.37 -27.08 -12.28
C ALA A 27 5.06 -27.54 -11.62
N ALA A 28 4.45 -28.61 -12.13
CA ALA A 28 3.24 -29.20 -11.58
C ALA A 28 3.48 -29.79 -10.18
N ASP A 29 4.58 -30.51 -9.98
CA ASP A 29 4.94 -31.09 -8.68
C ASP A 29 5.21 -29.99 -7.65
N ALA A 30 5.94 -28.94 -8.05
CA ALA A 30 6.23 -27.81 -7.17
C ALA A 30 4.96 -27.05 -6.76
N LEU A 31 4.02 -26.85 -7.70
CA LEU A 31 2.72 -26.24 -7.42
C LEU A 31 1.89 -27.11 -6.45
N GLY A 32 1.84 -28.43 -6.66
CA GLY A 32 1.15 -29.36 -5.77
C GLY A 32 1.71 -29.35 -4.34
N ALA A 33 3.04 -29.28 -4.21
CA ALA A 33 3.72 -29.23 -2.91
C ALA A 33 3.40 -27.94 -2.11
N ILE A 34 3.04 -26.85 -2.78
CA ILE A 34 2.60 -25.59 -2.14
C ILE A 34 1.10 -25.61 -1.82
N GLN A 35 0.30 -26.40 -2.55
CA GLN A 35 -1.14 -26.53 -2.36
C GLN A 35 -1.55 -27.48 -1.22
N GLU A 36 -0.73 -28.47 -0.83
CA GLU A 36 -1.08 -29.37 0.27
C GLU A 36 -1.21 -28.62 1.61
N PRO A 37 -2.40 -28.57 2.22
CA PRO A 37 -2.56 -28.03 3.57
C PRO A 37 -2.04 -29.07 4.56
N GLY A 38 -0.74 -28.98 4.87
CA GLY A 38 -0.16 -29.63 6.04
C GLY A 38 0.92 -30.66 5.78
N SER A 39 2.11 -30.22 5.35
CA SER A 39 3.34 -30.85 5.82
C SER A 39 4.02 -29.91 6.82
N ARG A 40 3.52 -29.94 8.07
CA ARG A 40 4.32 -29.51 9.22
C ARG A 40 5.57 -30.40 9.25
N ARG A 41 6.69 -29.95 8.68
CA ARG A 41 7.99 -30.38 9.18
C ARG A 41 8.04 -29.91 10.63
N ALA A 42 8.03 -30.87 11.55
CA ALA A 42 7.98 -30.67 12.99
C ALA A 42 9.01 -29.61 13.43
N SER A 43 8.57 -28.38 13.64
CA SER A 43 9.21 -27.48 14.59
C SER A 43 9.01 -28.15 15.94
N HIS A 44 10.11 -28.61 16.56
CA HIS A 44 10.07 -29.10 17.92
C HIS A 44 9.34 -28.08 18.81
N PRO A 45 8.33 -28.49 19.58
CA PRO A 45 7.64 -27.58 20.47
C PRO A 45 8.64 -27.13 21.54
N MET A 46 9.03 -25.85 21.52
CA MET A 46 9.65 -25.23 22.69
C MET A 46 8.65 -25.32 23.83
N SER A 47 8.93 -26.19 24.79
CA SER A 47 8.09 -26.34 25.97
C SER A 47 8.04 -25.02 26.75
N ARG A 48 6.90 -24.74 27.39
CA ARG A 48 6.60 -23.58 28.25
C ARG A 48 7.53 -23.46 29.49
N ARG A 49 8.65 -24.19 29.52
CA ARG A 49 9.61 -24.30 30.62
C ARG A 49 10.88 -23.43 30.44
N GLN A 50 10.98 -22.63 29.38
CA GLN A 50 12.12 -21.70 29.17
C GLN A 50 11.73 -20.21 29.12
N PHE A 51 10.49 -19.85 29.46
CA PHE A 51 10.05 -18.44 29.57
C PHE A 51 9.81 -17.98 31.03
N LEU A 52 10.13 -18.82 32.02
CA LEU A 52 9.99 -18.49 33.45
C LEU A 52 11.27 -18.80 34.25
N LEU A 53 12.41 -18.28 33.78
CA LEU A 53 13.62 -18.14 34.58
C LEU A 53 14.09 -16.69 34.42
N GLY A 54 13.63 -15.84 35.33
CA GLY A 54 13.97 -14.42 35.35
C GLY A 54 13.14 -13.55 36.29
N ALA A 55 12.27 -14.14 37.14
CA ALA A 55 11.57 -13.41 38.19
C ALA A 55 11.40 -14.30 39.42
N GLY A 56 12.03 -13.93 40.53
CA GLY A 56 11.69 -14.45 41.85
C GLY A 56 12.84 -14.50 42.85
N ALA A 57 12.98 -13.45 43.68
CA ALA A 57 13.34 -13.58 45.09
C ALA A 57 12.88 -12.34 45.90
N THR A 58 11.70 -12.47 46.53
CA THR A 58 11.41 -12.26 47.97
C THR A 58 12.12 -11.12 48.75
N GLY A 59 11.46 -10.37 49.65
CA GLY A 59 10.20 -10.62 50.34
C GLY A 59 9.74 -9.44 51.22
N ALA A 60 8.64 -9.68 51.93
CA ALA A 60 7.89 -8.71 52.71
C ALA A 60 8.47 -8.44 54.10
N ALA A 61 8.32 -7.21 54.59
CA ALA A 61 8.18 -6.90 56.00
C ALA A 61 7.26 -5.68 56.20
N LEU A 62 6.15 -5.89 56.91
CA LEU A 62 5.23 -4.87 57.40
C LEU A 62 5.82 -4.17 58.63
N ALA A 63 5.67 -2.85 58.71
CA ALA A 63 5.59 -2.15 60.00
C ALA A 63 4.77 -0.87 59.85
N MET A 64 3.66 -0.78 60.57
CA MET A 64 2.88 0.45 60.76
C MET A 64 3.58 1.36 61.77
N GLY A 65 3.55 2.67 61.51
CA GLY A 65 3.97 3.69 62.47
C GLY A 65 3.43 5.07 62.08
N THR A 66 2.45 5.55 62.84
CA THR A 66 1.93 6.92 62.81
C THR A 66 2.90 7.91 63.46
N MET A 67 3.02 9.14 62.92
CA MET A 67 2.98 10.44 63.65
C MET A 67 3.52 11.60 62.79
N THR A 68 2.74 12.71 62.75
CA THR A 68 3.13 14.15 62.69
C THR A 68 4.11 14.62 61.59
N GLY A 69 3.81 15.55 60.69
CA GLY A 69 3.23 16.88 60.91
C GLY A 69 4.33 17.96 60.94
N LEU A 70 4.84 18.42 59.79
CA LEU A 70 5.65 19.65 59.62
C LEU A 70 5.48 20.23 58.18
N PRO A 71 5.62 21.56 57.98
CA PRO A 71 4.98 22.26 56.86
C PRO A 71 5.80 22.20 55.57
N GLN A 72 5.17 21.80 54.46
CA GLN A 72 5.73 22.02 53.13
C GLN A 72 5.59 23.49 52.75
N ARG A 73 6.73 24.18 52.68
CA ARG A 73 6.85 25.47 51.98
C ARG A 73 6.29 25.32 50.58
N ALA A 74 5.26 26.09 50.26
CA ALA A 74 4.76 26.26 48.90
C ALA A 74 5.88 26.82 48.04
N THR A 75 6.49 25.96 47.23
CA THR A 75 7.27 26.39 46.08
C THR A 75 6.26 26.92 45.06
N ALA A 76 6.45 28.18 44.65
CA ALA A 76 5.68 28.76 43.56
C ALA A 76 5.75 27.80 42.36
N ALA A 77 4.59 27.31 41.93
CA ALA A 77 4.48 26.44 40.76
C ALA A 77 5.12 27.16 39.57
N LYS A 78 6.11 26.51 38.93
CA LYS A 78 6.56 26.91 37.60
C LYS A 78 5.30 26.98 36.70
N PRO A 79 5.14 28.02 35.86
CA PRO A 79 4.04 28.05 34.92
C PRO A 79 4.08 26.75 34.10
N SER A 80 2.95 26.04 34.08
CA SER A 80 2.79 24.85 33.24
C SER A 80 3.09 25.26 31.79
N PRO A 81 3.96 24.56 31.06
CA PRO A 81 4.19 24.86 29.66
C PRO A 81 2.83 24.84 28.93
N SER A 82 2.59 25.82 28.07
CA SER A 82 1.43 25.83 27.20
C SER A 82 1.34 24.50 26.45
N PRO A 83 0.14 23.91 26.30
CA PRO A 83 0.01 22.62 25.65
C PRO A 83 0.56 22.68 24.22
N LEU A 84 1.40 21.70 23.85
CA LEU A 84 2.01 21.61 22.53
C LEU A 84 0.94 21.66 21.44
N SER A 85 1.07 22.61 20.52
CA SER A 85 0.19 22.74 19.36
C SER A 85 0.73 21.94 18.17
N VAL A 86 -0.02 20.93 17.72
CA VAL A 86 0.35 20.08 16.58
C VAL A 86 -0.69 20.22 15.46
N GLY A 87 -0.23 20.60 14.27
CA GLY A 87 -1.03 20.63 13.05
C GLY A 87 -0.72 19.44 12.14
N ILE A 88 -1.73 18.76 11.62
CA ILE A 88 -1.57 17.64 10.69
C ILE A 88 -2.33 17.97 9.41
N VAL A 89 -1.68 17.90 8.26
CA VAL A 89 -2.33 18.13 6.96
C VAL A 89 -2.58 16.79 6.28
N GLY A 90 -3.85 16.45 6.08
CA GLY A 90 -4.34 15.20 5.50
C GLY A 90 -4.98 14.29 6.54
N ALA A 91 -6.29 14.07 6.44
CA ALA A 91 -7.10 13.10 7.18
C ALA A 91 -7.18 11.73 6.47
N GLY A 92 -6.12 11.36 5.75
CA GLY A 92 -5.89 9.97 5.34
C GLY A 92 -5.38 9.10 6.50
N LEU A 93 -5.15 7.80 6.25
CA LEU A 93 -4.66 6.87 7.28
C LEU A 93 -3.42 7.36 8.04
N ALA A 94 -2.46 7.99 7.35
CA ALA A 94 -1.24 8.49 7.99
C ALA A 94 -1.53 9.61 9.00
N GLY A 95 -2.31 10.62 8.62
CA GLY A 95 -2.65 11.71 9.54
C GLY A 95 -3.55 11.24 10.69
N LEU A 96 -4.51 10.35 10.42
CA LEU A 96 -5.37 9.78 11.45
C LEU A 96 -4.59 8.91 12.44
N ALA A 97 -3.69 8.05 11.97
CA ALA A 97 -2.84 7.22 12.85
C ALA A 97 -1.86 8.08 13.66
N CYS A 98 -1.34 9.17 13.08
CA CYS A 98 -0.53 10.15 13.80
C CYS A 98 -1.33 10.78 14.95
N ALA A 99 -2.53 11.29 14.66
CA ALA A 99 -3.39 11.92 15.66
C ALA A 99 -3.88 10.95 16.74
N ASP A 100 -4.27 9.72 16.39
CA ASP A 100 -4.67 8.67 17.34
C ASP A 100 -3.51 8.33 18.29
N THR A 101 -2.28 8.22 17.77
CA THR A 101 -1.07 7.98 18.57
C THR A 101 -0.74 9.15 19.51
N LEU A 102 -0.87 10.39 19.04
CA LEU A 102 -0.67 11.58 19.88
C LEU A 102 -1.75 11.68 20.97
N LYS A 103 -3.01 11.43 20.60
CA LYS A 103 -4.14 11.44 21.53
C LYS A 103 -3.98 10.40 22.63
N SER A 104 -3.48 9.20 22.30
CA SER A 104 -3.20 8.15 23.30
C SER A 104 -2.14 8.56 24.33
N ARG A 105 -1.41 9.66 24.09
CA ARG A 105 -0.43 10.27 25.00
C ARG A 105 -0.87 11.62 25.56
N GLY A 106 -2.15 11.97 25.40
CA GLY A 106 -2.73 13.21 25.93
C GLY A 106 -2.46 14.47 25.10
N ILE A 107 -1.87 14.33 23.90
CA ILE A 107 -1.65 15.45 22.97
C ILE A 107 -2.79 15.47 21.96
N ARG A 108 -3.56 16.58 21.95
CA ARG A 108 -4.66 16.77 21.00
C ARG A 108 -4.17 17.55 19.78
N ALA A 109 -4.09 16.90 18.63
CA ALA A 109 -3.69 17.54 17.37
C ALA A 109 -4.91 18.17 16.66
N THR A 110 -4.64 19.08 15.72
CA THR A 110 -5.64 19.58 14.76
C THR A 110 -5.31 19.04 13.37
N ILE A 111 -6.26 18.37 12.74
CA ILE A 111 -6.14 17.80 11.40
C ILE A 111 -6.86 18.72 10.42
N TYR A 112 -6.23 19.02 9.28
CA TYR A 112 -6.82 19.77 8.18
C TYR A 112 -6.85 18.88 6.94
N ASP A 113 -8.00 18.74 6.29
CA ASP A 113 -8.11 18.02 5.02
C ASP A 113 -8.79 18.89 3.96
N ALA A 114 -8.34 18.75 2.72
CA ALA A 114 -8.89 19.46 1.57
C ALA A 114 -10.26 18.93 1.14
N ALA A 115 -10.54 17.65 1.41
CA ALA A 115 -11.82 17.01 1.13
C ALA A 115 -12.87 17.34 2.19
N ASP A 116 -14.12 17.05 1.86
CA ASP A 116 -15.28 17.06 2.75
C ASP A 116 -15.41 15.77 3.59
N ARG A 117 -14.45 14.83 3.44
CA ARG A 117 -14.42 13.53 4.10
C ARG A 117 -13.00 13.12 4.49
N ALA A 118 -12.90 12.26 5.50
CA ALA A 118 -11.65 11.58 5.82
C ALA A 118 -11.44 10.35 4.92
N GLY A 119 -10.23 9.77 5.02
CA GLY A 119 -9.88 8.46 4.46
C GLY A 119 -8.93 8.53 3.27
N GLY A 120 -8.87 9.65 2.56
CA GLY A 120 -8.00 9.81 1.38
C GLY A 120 -8.23 8.69 0.36
N ARG A 121 -7.19 7.87 0.11
CA ARG A 121 -7.20 6.69 -0.79
C ARG A 121 -7.85 5.43 -0.20
N CYS A 122 -8.34 5.46 1.05
CA CYS A 122 -9.18 4.41 1.62
C CYS A 122 -10.64 4.88 1.55
N TRP A 123 -11.40 4.35 0.60
CA TRP A 123 -12.78 4.77 0.33
C TRP A 123 -13.57 3.64 -0.31
N SER A 124 -14.68 3.26 0.32
CA SER A 124 -15.50 2.13 -0.11
C SER A 124 -16.82 2.62 -0.69
N LEU A 125 -17.23 1.99 -1.78
CA LEU A 125 -18.48 2.22 -2.49
C LEU A 125 -19.56 1.28 -1.94
N ARG A 126 -20.31 1.78 -0.96
CA ARG A 126 -21.43 1.05 -0.35
C ARG A 126 -22.75 1.44 -0.98
N GLY A 127 -23.64 0.47 -1.17
CA GLY A 127 -25.00 0.69 -1.68
C GLY A 127 -25.11 0.95 -3.19
N PHE A 128 -23.99 1.11 -3.91
CA PHE A 128 -24.00 1.25 -5.37
C PHE A 128 -24.28 -0.08 -6.07
N PHE A 129 -23.62 -1.15 -5.62
CA PHE A 129 -23.86 -2.51 -6.09
C PHE A 129 -24.81 -3.23 -5.12
N PRO A 130 -25.93 -3.80 -5.60
CA PRO A 130 -26.93 -4.39 -4.71
C PRO A 130 -26.37 -5.49 -3.80
N GLY A 131 -26.33 -5.22 -2.49
CA GLY A 131 -25.95 -6.21 -1.47
C GLY A 131 -24.46 -6.55 -1.40
N GLN A 132 -23.60 -5.74 -2.02
CA GLN A 132 -22.14 -5.90 -1.98
C GLN A 132 -21.45 -4.53 -1.82
N VAL A 133 -20.22 -4.55 -1.29
CA VAL A 133 -19.36 -3.37 -1.15
C VAL A 133 -18.17 -3.51 -2.09
N ALA A 134 -17.77 -2.43 -2.74
CA ALA A 134 -16.56 -2.38 -3.56
C ALA A 134 -15.57 -1.34 -3.04
N GLU A 135 -14.28 -1.58 -3.20
CA GLU A 135 -13.24 -0.63 -2.80
C GLU A 135 -12.85 0.28 -3.95
N ARG A 136 -13.05 1.59 -3.80
CA ARG A 136 -12.59 2.58 -4.80
C ARG A 136 -11.08 2.69 -4.80
N GLY A 137 -10.46 2.50 -3.63
CA GLY A 137 -9.02 2.63 -3.41
C GLY A 137 -8.39 1.38 -2.80
N GLY A 138 -7.70 1.54 -1.66
CA GLY A 138 -6.99 0.45 -0.99
C GLY A 138 -7.92 -0.68 -0.55
N GLU A 139 -7.67 -1.91 -1.03
CA GLU A 139 -8.55 -3.07 -0.85
C GLU A 139 -7.90 -4.18 -0.03
N LEU A 140 -6.70 -4.63 -0.40
CA LEU A 140 -6.11 -5.82 0.20
C LEU A 140 -5.27 -5.52 1.45
N ILE A 141 -5.36 -6.42 2.43
CA ILE A 141 -4.72 -6.40 3.73
C ILE A 141 -3.95 -7.71 3.94
N ASP A 142 -2.65 -7.61 4.19
CA ASP A 142 -1.80 -8.77 4.45
C ASP A 142 -1.92 -9.26 5.88
N ASN A 143 -1.62 -10.53 6.12
CA ASN A 143 -1.53 -11.10 7.47
C ASN A 143 -0.47 -10.40 8.36
N LEU A 144 0.48 -9.66 7.76
CA LEU A 144 1.51 -8.91 8.44
C LEU A 144 1.19 -7.42 8.60
N HIS A 145 0.07 -6.93 8.06
CA HIS A 145 -0.39 -5.55 8.31
C HIS A 145 -0.95 -5.42 9.74
N LYS A 146 -0.07 -5.50 10.73
CA LYS A 146 -0.46 -5.59 12.15
C LYS A 146 -1.18 -4.34 12.63
N THR A 147 -0.83 -3.18 12.08
CA THR A 147 -1.49 -1.92 12.44
C THR A 147 -2.91 -1.90 11.91
N ILE A 148 -3.10 -2.21 10.62
CA ILE A 148 -4.44 -2.23 10.01
C ILE A 148 -5.32 -3.33 10.61
N LEU A 149 -4.79 -4.53 10.84
CA LEU A 149 -5.51 -5.61 11.51
C LEU A 149 -5.85 -5.27 12.96
N GLY A 150 -4.96 -4.56 13.67
CA GLY A 150 -5.22 -4.07 15.02
C GLY A 150 -6.36 -3.04 15.06
N TYR A 151 -6.46 -2.16 14.05
CA TYR A 151 -7.62 -1.28 13.92
C TYR A 151 -8.91 -2.04 13.59
N ALA A 152 -8.85 -3.04 12.70
CA ALA A 152 -10.00 -3.89 12.42
C ALA A 152 -10.50 -4.61 13.68
N GLU A 153 -9.59 -5.12 14.51
CA GLU A 153 -9.92 -5.72 15.81
C GLU A 153 -10.52 -4.70 16.79
N ARG A 154 -9.88 -3.54 16.96
CA ARG A 154 -10.34 -2.45 17.85
C ARG A 154 -11.76 -2.00 17.53
N PHE A 155 -12.12 -1.95 16.25
CA PHE A 155 -13.43 -1.51 15.79
C PHE A 155 -14.39 -2.67 15.48
N HIS A 156 -14.02 -3.91 15.85
CA HIS A 156 -14.85 -5.12 15.66
C HIS A 156 -15.31 -5.34 14.22
N LEU A 157 -14.42 -5.12 13.26
CA LEU A 157 -14.71 -5.20 11.83
C LEU A 157 -14.46 -6.61 11.29
N ALA A 158 -15.36 -7.09 10.44
CA ALA A 158 -15.29 -8.43 9.88
C ALA A 158 -14.34 -8.50 8.67
N LEU A 159 -13.38 -9.42 8.71
CA LEU A 159 -12.46 -9.72 7.62
C LEU A 159 -13.03 -10.82 6.72
N GLU A 160 -12.89 -10.65 5.42
CA GLU A 160 -13.07 -11.72 4.43
C GLU A 160 -11.70 -12.27 4.00
N ASP A 161 -11.51 -13.58 4.12
CA ASP A 161 -10.29 -14.29 3.74
C ASP A 161 -10.38 -14.75 2.28
N ILE A 162 -9.83 -13.95 1.37
CA ILE A 162 -9.94 -14.21 -0.07
C ILE A 162 -9.09 -15.41 -0.53
N ASN A 163 -8.19 -15.93 0.30
CA ASN A 163 -7.47 -17.18 0.00
C ASN A 163 -8.38 -18.41 0.07
N LYS A 164 -9.53 -18.31 0.73
CA LYS A 164 -10.51 -19.41 0.82
C LYS A 164 -11.48 -19.43 -0.36
N VAL A 165 -11.37 -18.47 -1.27
CA VAL A 165 -12.25 -18.38 -2.44
C VAL A 165 -11.80 -19.44 -3.45
N PRO A 166 -12.67 -20.42 -3.79
CA PRO A 166 -12.30 -21.49 -4.70
C PRO A 166 -12.18 -20.98 -6.14
N GLY A 167 -11.38 -21.69 -6.94
CA GLY A 167 -11.22 -21.45 -8.37
C GLY A 167 -9.83 -20.93 -8.72
N ASP A 168 -9.48 -21.18 -9.98
CA ASP A 168 -8.19 -20.89 -10.55
C ASP A 168 -8.06 -19.45 -11.02
N VAL A 169 -6.81 -19.01 -11.05
CA VAL A 169 -6.36 -17.79 -11.70
C VAL A 169 -6.17 -18.07 -13.19
N PHE A 170 -6.62 -17.15 -14.05
CA PHE A 170 -6.47 -17.30 -15.50
C PHE A 170 -5.32 -16.42 -16.03
N TYR A 171 -4.52 -16.98 -16.94
CA TYR A 171 -3.45 -16.27 -17.63
C TYR A 171 -3.77 -16.24 -19.13
N GLN A 172 -4.20 -15.09 -19.65
CA GLN A 172 -4.57 -14.88 -21.05
C GLN A 172 -3.50 -14.03 -21.74
N PHE A 173 -2.52 -14.68 -22.37
CA PHE A 173 -1.42 -13.98 -23.02
C PHE A 173 -1.33 -14.39 -24.48
N HIS A 174 -0.88 -13.48 -25.34
CA HIS A 174 -0.56 -13.78 -26.75
C HIS A 174 -1.73 -14.47 -27.49
N GLY A 175 -2.97 -14.07 -27.16
CA GLY A 175 -4.19 -14.58 -27.79
C GLY A 175 -4.70 -15.94 -27.30
N GLN A 176 -4.09 -16.54 -26.27
CA GLN A 176 -4.56 -17.83 -25.72
C GLN A 176 -4.44 -17.91 -24.19
N ARG A 177 -5.13 -18.91 -23.61
CA ARG A 177 -5.07 -19.20 -22.17
C ARG A 177 -3.93 -20.17 -21.86
N TYR A 178 -3.10 -19.82 -20.89
CA TYR A 178 -2.02 -20.65 -20.37
C TYR A 178 -2.35 -21.19 -18.97
N SER A 179 -1.78 -22.35 -18.65
CA SER A 179 -1.82 -22.88 -17.29
C SER A 179 -0.81 -22.17 -16.41
N GLU A 180 -1.09 -22.12 -15.11
CA GLU A 180 -0.14 -21.60 -14.12
C GLU A 180 1.21 -22.34 -14.20
N ALA A 181 1.19 -23.66 -14.39
CA ALA A 181 2.39 -24.49 -14.52
C ALA A 181 3.29 -24.09 -15.71
N ALA A 182 2.71 -23.66 -16.84
CA ALA A 182 3.48 -23.19 -17.99
C ALA A 182 4.23 -21.88 -17.65
N VAL A 183 3.56 -20.96 -16.95
CA VAL A 183 4.17 -19.71 -16.50
C VAL A 183 5.29 -20.00 -15.48
N VAL A 184 5.05 -20.88 -14.51
CA VAL A 184 6.07 -21.32 -13.53
C VAL A 184 7.31 -21.90 -14.22
N ALA A 185 7.13 -22.70 -15.27
CA ALA A 185 8.23 -23.33 -15.98
C ALA A 185 9.17 -22.28 -16.61
N GLU A 186 8.64 -21.27 -17.29
CA GLU A 186 9.48 -20.19 -17.85
C GLU A 186 10.11 -19.32 -16.77
N PHE A 187 9.40 -19.04 -15.67
CA PHE A 187 10.00 -18.34 -14.54
C PHE A 187 11.20 -19.09 -13.98
N ARG A 188 11.08 -20.41 -13.81
CA ARG A 188 12.15 -21.27 -13.29
C ARG A 188 13.40 -21.14 -14.13
N ASP A 189 13.25 -21.09 -15.45
CA ASP A 189 14.39 -20.98 -16.36
C ASP A 189 15.06 -19.59 -16.26
N PHE A 190 14.29 -18.54 -15.94
CA PHE A 190 14.79 -17.18 -15.71
C PHE A 190 15.41 -16.95 -14.33
N VAL A 191 15.15 -17.82 -13.34
CA VAL A 191 15.70 -17.68 -11.98
C VAL A 191 17.23 -17.59 -11.98
N SER A 192 17.89 -18.42 -12.79
CA SER A 192 19.36 -18.47 -12.85
C SER A 192 19.96 -17.15 -13.32
N VAL A 193 19.29 -16.45 -14.24
CA VAL A 193 19.64 -15.12 -14.74
C VAL A 193 19.55 -14.10 -13.60
N MET A 194 18.42 -14.05 -12.91
CA MET A 194 18.21 -13.11 -11.81
C MET A 194 19.19 -13.30 -10.65
N ARG A 195 19.60 -14.55 -10.38
CA ARG A 195 20.53 -14.87 -9.29
C ARG A 195 21.89 -14.18 -9.47
N ILE A 196 22.32 -13.91 -10.70
CA ILE A 196 23.57 -13.20 -10.98
C ILE A 196 23.50 -11.78 -10.40
N ASP A 197 22.47 -11.02 -10.78
CA ASP A 197 22.27 -9.64 -10.30
C ASP A 197 21.98 -9.60 -8.79
N LEU A 198 21.13 -10.51 -8.29
CA LEU A 198 20.78 -10.58 -6.86
C LEU A 198 21.98 -10.87 -5.95
N ASN A 199 23.02 -11.55 -6.45
CA ASN A 199 24.24 -11.82 -5.67
C ASN A 199 25.12 -10.57 -5.50
N HIS A 200 24.98 -9.60 -6.40
CA HIS A 200 25.76 -8.36 -6.41
C HIS A 200 25.01 -7.20 -5.75
N LEU A 201 23.68 -7.25 -5.78
CA LEU A 201 22.80 -6.22 -5.26
C LEU A 201 22.90 -6.08 -3.74
N SER A 202 22.93 -4.83 -3.26
CA SER A 202 22.81 -4.54 -1.83
C SER A 202 21.46 -4.98 -1.29
N ARG A 203 21.44 -5.38 -0.02
CA ARG A 203 20.19 -5.77 0.66
C ARG A 203 19.19 -4.62 0.77
N GLU A 204 19.71 -3.42 1.05
CA GLU A 204 18.93 -2.20 1.16
C GLU A 204 19.65 -1.10 0.36
N VAL A 205 19.15 -0.86 -0.85
CA VAL A 205 19.56 0.24 -1.71
C VAL A 205 18.81 1.50 -1.32
N THR A 206 19.54 2.56 -0.99
CA THR A 206 18.99 3.88 -0.65
C THR A 206 19.84 4.99 -1.23
N ALA A 207 19.35 6.22 -1.15
CA ALA A 207 20.13 7.41 -1.50
C ALA A 207 21.44 7.50 -0.69
N ALA A 208 21.43 7.04 0.56
CA ALA A 208 22.57 7.11 1.47
C ALA A 208 23.48 5.87 1.46
N SER A 209 22.99 4.73 0.93
CA SER A 209 23.71 3.46 0.95
C SER A 209 23.45 2.67 -0.33
N HIS A 210 24.43 2.64 -1.22
CA HIS A 210 24.41 1.87 -2.46
C HIS A 210 25.84 1.65 -2.99
N THR A 211 25.96 0.69 -3.92
CA THR A 211 27.17 0.34 -4.65
C THR A 211 27.06 0.77 -6.12
N PRO A 212 28.17 0.73 -6.90
CA PRO A 212 28.10 0.96 -8.34
C PRO A 212 27.16 0.00 -9.09
N ASP A 213 27.09 -1.26 -8.67
CA ASP A 213 26.20 -2.27 -9.27
C ASP A 213 24.72 -1.92 -9.02
N ASP A 214 24.41 -1.44 -7.81
CA ASP A 214 23.06 -0.93 -7.49
C ASP A 214 22.67 0.24 -8.40
N VAL A 215 23.59 1.15 -8.70
CA VAL A 215 23.32 2.31 -9.59
C VAL A 215 23.05 1.87 -11.03
N ILE A 216 23.77 0.85 -11.53
CA ILE A 216 23.56 0.32 -12.89
C ILE A 216 22.17 -0.30 -13.00
N LEU A 217 21.81 -1.16 -12.03
CA LEU A 217 20.50 -1.81 -12.00
C LEU A 217 19.38 -0.80 -11.75
N ASP A 218 19.57 0.16 -10.84
CA ASP A 218 18.58 1.20 -10.58
C ASP A 218 18.29 2.05 -11.82
N ARG A 219 19.29 2.31 -12.67
CA ARG A 219 19.10 3.04 -13.94
C ARG A 219 18.52 2.19 -15.05
N THR A 220 18.34 0.90 -14.83
CA THR A 220 17.74 -0.03 -15.79
C THR A 220 16.25 -0.13 -15.52
N SER A 221 15.41 0.05 -16.55
CA SER A 221 13.98 -0.15 -16.40
C SER A 221 13.63 -1.64 -16.30
N LEU A 222 12.49 -1.97 -15.67
CA LEU A 222 12.02 -3.36 -15.59
C LEU A 222 11.86 -3.97 -16.99
N ARG A 223 11.34 -3.21 -17.96
CA ARG A 223 11.21 -3.67 -19.36
C ARG A 223 12.56 -4.07 -19.95
N ALA A 224 13.54 -3.18 -19.86
CA ALA A 224 14.88 -3.41 -20.41
C ALA A 224 15.56 -4.62 -19.74
N TYR A 225 15.41 -4.75 -18.41
CA TYR A 225 15.95 -5.89 -17.66
C TYR A 225 15.43 -7.22 -18.19
N LEU A 226 14.12 -7.33 -18.43
CA LEU A 226 13.47 -8.53 -18.99
C LEU A 226 13.81 -8.77 -20.47
N GLU A 227 14.33 -7.77 -21.16
CA GLU A 227 14.77 -7.84 -22.57
C GLU A 227 16.26 -8.17 -22.72
N GLY A 228 16.94 -8.47 -21.61
CA GLY A 228 18.34 -8.90 -21.61
C GLY A 228 19.32 -7.81 -21.20
N HIS A 229 18.87 -6.62 -20.78
CA HIS A 229 19.74 -5.61 -20.17
C HIS A 229 19.97 -5.96 -18.68
N ASN A 230 20.38 -7.19 -18.42
CA ASN A 230 20.69 -7.74 -17.10
C ASN A 230 22.11 -8.29 -17.10
N GLY A 231 22.64 -8.66 -15.93
CA GLY A 231 24.03 -9.11 -15.78
C GLY A 231 24.38 -10.35 -16.62
N ALA A 232 23.39 -11.13 -17.06
CA ALA A 232 23.60 -12.31 -17.90
C ALA A 232 23.48 -12.02 -19.41
N GLY A 233 22.89 -10.90 -19.82
CA GLY A 233 22.57 -10.62 -21.22
C GLY A 233 21.42 -11.49 -21.78
N VAL A 234 20.59 -12.10 -20.92
CA VAL A 234 19.59 -13.11 -21.32
C VAL A 234 18.17 -12.59 -21.10
N PRO A 235 17.31 -12.54 -22.13
CA PRO A 235 15.92 -12.11 -21.96
C PRO A 235 15.09 -13.14 -21.19
N ALA A 236 14.04 -12.68 -20.53
CA ALA A 236 13.01 -13.55 -19.96
C ALA A 236 12.19 -14.22 -21.08
N GLY A 237 11.71 -15.45 -20.82
CA GLY A 237 10.76 -16.11 -21.70
C GLY A 237 9.47 -15.30 -21.87
N PRO A 238 8.74 -15.46 -23.00
CA PRO A 238 7.57 -14.62 -23.32
C PRO A 238 6.46 -14.68 -22.26
N LEU A 239 6.17 -15.84 -21.67
CA LEU A 239 5.15 -15.99 -20.63
C LEU A 239 5.61 -15.44 -19.29
N ALA A 240 6.86 -15.72 -18.91
CA ALA A 240 7.43 -15.13 -17.69
C ALA A 240 7.43 -13.60 -17.80
N LYS A 241 7.89 -13.06 -18.93
CA LYS A 241 7.85 -11.63 -19.23
C LYS A 241 6.42 -11.08 -19.13
N ALA A 242 5.45 -11.65 -19.84
CA ALA A 242 4.06 -11.18 -19.82
C ALA A 242 3.47 -11.19 -18.39
N ALA A 243 3.73 -12.24 -17.61
CA ALA A 243 3.28 -12.35 -16.23
C ALA A 243 3.94 -11.31 -15.29
N ILE A 244 5.27 -11.09 -15.40
CA ILE A 244 5.97 -10.05 -14.62
C ILE A 244 5.41 -8.69 -14.94
N LEU A 245 5.24 -8.38 -16.23
CA LEU A 245 4.74 -7.08 -16.67
C LEU A 245 3.33 -6.82 -16.15
N SER A 246 2.40 -7.75 -16.35
CA SER A 246 1.01 -7.62 -15.89
C SER A 246 0.94 -7.38 -14.38
N ALA A 247 1.73 -8.12 -13.60
CA ALA A 247 1.75 -8.00 -12.15
C ALA A 247 2.42 -6.69 -11.66
N TYR A 248 3.59 -6.32 -12.18
CA TYR A 248 4.36 -5.16 -11.70
C TYR A 248 3.86 -3.83 -12.23
N GLU A 249 3.31 -3.81 -13.44
CA GLU A 249 2.60 -2.62 -13.93
C GLU A 249 1.33 -2.42 -13.12
N GLY A 250 0.59 -3.49 -12.81
CA GLY A 250 -0.54 -3.45 -11.88
C GLY A 250 -0.13 -2.92 -10.51
N GLU A 251 0.83 -3.55 -9.85
CA GLU A 251 1.25 -3.26 -8.48
C GLU A 251 1.75 -1.82 -8.28
N TYR A 252 2.62 -1.34 -9.17
CA TYR A 252 3.25 -0.02 -9.03
C TYR A 252 2.55 1.09 -9.82
N GLY A 253 1.67 0.72 -10.74
CA GLY A 253 0.91 1.67 -11.53
C GLY A 253 1.65 2.32 -12.68
N LEU A 254 2.95 2.06 -12.89
CA LEU A 254 3.72 2.56 -14.03
C LEU A 254 3.99 1.46 -15.05
N ASP A 255 4.08 1.83 -16.33
CA ASP A 255 4.58 0.93 -17.37
C ASP A 255 5.97 0.40 -16.98
N ALA A 256 6.29 -0.85 -17.32
CA ALA A 256 7.58 -1.46 -16.96
C ALA A 256 8.79 -0.71 -17.54
N ALA A 257 8.59 0.08 -18.59
CA ALA A 257 9.63 0.93 -19.17
C ALA A 257 9.94 2.18 -18.32
N GLU A 258 9.02 2.57 -17.44
CA GLU A 258 9.11 3.79 -16.61
C GLU A 258 9.47 3.50 -15.14
N GLN A 259 9.47 2.24 -14.71
CA GLN A 259 9.86 1.83 -13.36
C GLN A 259 11.24 1.17 -13.34
N SER A 260 12.01 1.44 -12.28
CA SER A 260 13.30 0.80 -12.02
C SER A 260 13.15 -0.73 -11.91
N CYS A 261 14.09 -1.51 -12.45
CA CYS A 261 14.07 -2.96 -12.29
C CYS A 261 14.27 -3.37 -10.82
N LEU A 262 14.80 -2.48 -9.97
CA LEU A 262 14.92 -2.73 -8.54
C LEU A 262 13.58 -2.85 -7.83
N ASN A 263 12.50 -2.26 -8.35
CA ASN A 263 11.15 -2.53 -7.83
C ASN A 263 10.81 -4.03 -7.90
N PHE A 264 11.34 -4.73 -8.91
CA PHE A 264 11.21 -6.18 -9.08
C PHE A 264 12.25 -6.94 -8.27
N LEU A 265 13.54 -6.62 -8.44
CA LEU A 265 14.64 -7.39 -7.83
C LEU A 265 14.71 -7.27 -6.30
N LEU A 266 14.53 -6.08 -5.74
CA LEU A 266 14.62 -5.87 -4.29
C LEU A 266 13.36 -6.30 -3.55
N PHE A 267 12.25 -6.45 -4.27
CA PHE A 267 11.07 -7.06 -3.68
C PHE A 267 11.33 -8.53 -3.31
N ILE A 268 12.32 -9.16 -3.96
CA ILE A 268 12.72 -10.55 -3.77
C ILE A 268 13.71 -10.68 -2.61
N HIS A 269 13.28 -11.28 -1.49
CA HIS A 269 14.10 -11.41 -0.29
C HIS A 269 14.97 -12.68 -0.34
N ALA A 270 16.13 -12.62 -1.00
CA ALA A 270 17.09 -13.72 -0.96
C ALA A 270 17.82 -13.79 0.42
N ASP A 271 17.55 -14.80 1.25
CA ASP A 271 18.38 -15.10 2.43
C ASP A 271 19.59 -15.98 2.06
N ARG A 272 20.75 -15.66 2.64
CA ARG A 272 22.07 -16.31 2.41
C ARG A 272 22.15 -17.76 2.91
N ARG A 273 21.12 -18.28 3.59
CA ARG A 273 21.08 -19.64 4.18
C ARG A 273 20.24 -20.66 3.40
N SER A 274 20.20 -20.56 2.06
CA SER A 274 19.50 -21.52 1.19
C SER A 274 17.97 -21.59 1.37
N LYS A 275 17.38 -20.66 2.13
CA LYS A 275 15.97 -20.31 2.05
C LYS A 275 15.86 -19.06 1.20
N PHE A 276 15.99 -19.23 -0.09
CA PHE A 276 15.50 -18.22 -1.01
C PHE A 276 14.00 -18.05 -0.70
N THR A 277 13.63 -16.92 -0.09
CA THR A 277 12.25 -16.51 0.20
C THR A 277 11.93 -15.45 -0.83
N PRO A 278 11.47 -15.84 -2.02
CA PRO A 278 11.48 -14.98 -3.19
C PRO A 278 10.71 -13.67 -3.05
N PHE A 279 9.98 -13.43 -1.97
CA PHE A 279 9.13 -12.26 -1.78
C PHE A 279 9.09 -11.86 -0.32
N GLY A 280 8.91 -10.56 -0.07
CA GLY A 280 8.41 -10.08 1.22
C GLY A 280 7.11 -10.79 1.60
N ALA A 281 6.75 -10.77 2.88
CA ALA A 281 5.73 -11.64 3.47
C ALA A 281 4.26 -11.23 3.18
N SER A 282 4.01 -10.73 1.99
CA SER A 282 2.69 -10.33 1.52
C SER A 282 1.86 -11.50 1.05
N ASP A 283 0.63 -11.60 1.56
CA ASP A 283 -0.34 -12.62 1.16
C ASP A 283 -1.68 -12.05 0.69
N GLU A 284 -1.90 -10.73 0.74
CA GLU A 284 -3.09 -10.01 0.27
C GLU A 284 -4.40 -10.49 0.87
N ARG A 285 -4.30 -11.23 1.98
CA ARG A 285 -5.23 -12.27 2.34
C ARG A 285 -6.62 -11.77 2.68
N TYR A 286 -6.70 -10.55 3.18
CA TYR A 286 -7.93 -10.01 3.73
C TYR A 286 -8.36 -8.72 3.05
N HIS A 287 -9.64 -8.42 3.23
CA HIS A 287 -10.20 -7.08 3.18
C HIS A 287 -11.41 -7.06 4.12
N LEU A 288 -11.97 -5.89 4.40
CA LEU A 288 -13.14 -5.78 5.28
C LEU A 288 -14.44 -5.97 4.49
N ILE A 289 -15.31 -6.85 4.99
CA ILE A 289 -16.59 -7.19 4.34
C ILE A 289 -17.44 -5.95 4.08
N ASP A 290 -17.47 -5.03 5.05
CA ASP A 290 -18.28 -3.81 4.99
C ASP A 290 -17.52 -2.58 4.48
N GLY A 291 -16.32 -2.77 3.94
CA GLY A 291 -15.45 -1.71 3.42
C GLY A 291 -14.30 -1.33 4.36
N ASN A 292 -13.11 -1.13 3.80
CA ASN A 292 -11.90 -0.76 4.52
C ASN A 292 -11.97 0.63 5.14
N ASP A 293 -12.78 1.52 4.58
CA ASP A 293 -13.05 2.85 5.15
C ASP A 293 -13.82 2.79 6.49
N ARG A 294 -14.31 1.62 6.92
CA ARG A 294 -14.79 1.40 8.30
C ARG A 294 -13.70 1.65 9.35
N ILE A 295 -12.43 1.43 9.02
CA ILE A 295 -11.31 1.79 9.90
C ILE A 295 -11.22 3.32 10.04
N ILE A 296 -11.48 4.06 8.95
CA ILE A 296 -11.50 5.52 8.94
C ILE A 296 -12.65 6.03 9.80
N GLU A 297 -13.84 5.44 9.68
CA GLU A 297 -15.00 5.76 10.53
C GLU A 297 -14.69 5.57 12.02
N GLY A 298 -14.05 4.45 12.39
CA GLY A 298 -13.63 4.20 13.76
C GLY A 298 -12.65 5.25 14.28
N LEU A 299 -11.58 5.53 13.51
CA LEU A 299 -10.57 6.53 13.87
C LEU A 299 -11.15 7.94 13.97
N THR A 300 -11.98 8.34 13.02
CA THR A 300 -12.61 9.67 13.03
C THR A 300 -13.62 9.83 14.18
N GLY A 301 -14.34 8.77 14.54
CA GLY A 301 -15.18 8.73 15.74
C GLY A 301 -14.36 8.98 17.01
N ASP A 302 -13.21 8.31 17.15
CA ASP A 302 -12.29 8.55 18.25
C ASP A 302 -11.66 9.95 18.20
N LEU A 303 -11.49 10.53 17.02
CA LEU A 303 -10.88 11.86 16.83
C LEU A 303 -11.90 13.00 16.73
N SER A 304 -13.15 12.79 17.16
CA SER A 304 -14.23 13.77 17.05
C SER A 304 -13.83 15.18 17.50
N GLY A 305 -14.13 16.16 16.64
CA GLY A 305 -13.81 17.58 16.85
C GLY A 305 -12.34 17.98 16.61
N GLN A 306 -11.47 17.07 16.15
CA GLN A 306 -10.07 17.39 15.79
C GLN A 306 -9.86 17.66 14.30
N ILE A 307 -10.86 17.41 13.44
CA ILE A 307 -10.73 17.50 11.99
C ILE A 307 -11.45 18.73 11.46
N THR A 308 -10.74 19.50 10.63
CA THR A 308 -11.26 20.63 9.86
C THR A 308 -11.21 20.25 8.38
N TYR A 309 -12.38 20.04 7.79
CA TYR A 309 -12.52 19.72 6.36
C TYR A 309 -12.46 20.98 5.48
N ASP A 310 -12.54 20.79 4.16
CA ASP A 310 -12.56 21.86 3.16
C ASP A 310 -11.38 22.84 3.27
N SER A 311 -10.23 22.34 3.74
CA SER A 311 -9.03 23.10 4.07
C SER A 311 -7.86 22.67 3.19
N GLY A 312 -7.83 23.20 1.96
CA GLY A 312 -6.76 22.92 1.00
C GLY A 312 -5.48 23.68 1.35
N LEU A 313 -4.42 22.97 1.74
CA LEU A 313 -3.13 23.61 2.02
C LEU A 313 -2.57 24.26 0.75
N ILE A 314 -2.19 25.54 0.83
CA ILE A 314 -1.61 26.28 -0.30
C ILE A 314 -0.21 26.81 -0.01
N ARG A 315 0.17 26.99 1.26
CA ARG A 315 1.51 27.47 1.65
C ARG A 315 1.92 27.00 3.03
N VAL A 316 3.23 26.73 3.19
CA VAL A 316 3.87 26.34 4.46
C VAL A 316 5.10 27.23 4.67
N ARG A 317 5.26 27.76 5.89
CA ARG A 317 6.38 28.64 6.26
C ARG A 317 6.88 28.35 7.68
N LYS A 318 8.19 28.48 7.90
CA LYS A 318 8.78 28.57 9.25
C LYS A 318 8.80 30.02 9.72
N LEU A 319 8.27 30.28 10.91
CA LEU A 319 8.29 31.59 11.57
C LEU A 319 9.61 31.80 12.33
N SER A 320 9.87 33.04 12.74
CA SER A 320 11.09 33.40 13.49
C SER A 320 11.15 32.79 14.89
N ASP A 321 10.03 32.32 15.43
CA ASP A 321 9.92 31.60 16.70
C ASP A 321 9.92 30.07 16.50
N GLU A 322 10.39 29.60 15.33
CA GLU A 322 10.46 28.19 14.90
C GLU A 322 9.11 27.48 14.71
N ARG A 323 7.96 28.15 14.94
CA ARG A 323 6.65 27.57 14.65
C ARG A 323 6.43 27.42 13.15
N ILE A 324 5.62 26.43 12.78
CA ILE A 324 5.20 26.22 11.39
C ILE A 324 3.86 26.90 11.16
N GLU A 325 3.83 27.83 10.22
CA GLU A 325 2.64 28.49 9.71
C GLU A 325 2.10 27.71 8.49
N LEU A 326 0.82 27.34 8.56
CA LEU A 326 0.07 26.68 7.51
C LEU A 326 -1.00 27.63 6.99
N THR A 327 -1.05 27.81 5.67
CA THR A 327 -2.07 28.62 5.00
C THR A 327 -2.95 27.74 4.13
N PHE A 328 -4.26 27.86 4.34
CA PHE A 328 -5.29 27.06 3.70
C PHE A 328 -6.23 27.92 2.85
N GLN A 329 -6.66 27.38 1.72
CA GLN A 329 -7.82 27.81 0.97
C GLN A 329 -9.06 27.08 1.51
N GLN A 330 -10.05 27.85 1.99
CA GLN A 330 -11.35 27.36 2.46
C GLN A 330 -12.48 28.08 1.71
N GLY A 331 -13.00 27.46 0.65
CA GLY A 331 -13.94 28.13 -0.26
C GLY A 331 -13.29 29.38 -0.88
N SER A 332 -13.83 30.58 -0.61
CA SER A 332 -13.23 31.86 -1.05
C SER A 332 -12.30 32.50 -0.01
N ARG A 333 -12.11 31.88 1.17
CA ARG A 333 -11.34 32.43 2.28
C ARG A 333 -9.94 31.85 2.32
N ILE A 334 -9.00 32.69 2.74
CA ILE A 334 -7.66 32.27 3.15
C ILE A 334 -7.62 32.23 4.67
N VAL A 335 -7.17 31.10 5.23
CA VAL A 335 -7.03 30.92 6.67
C VAL A 335 -5.58 30.52 6.97
N THR A 336 -4.97 31.23 7.91
CA THR A 336 -3.59 30.98 8.34
C THR A 336 -3.58 30.60 9.81
N VAL A 337 -2.89 29.51 10.15
CA VAL A 337 -2.76 29.00 11.51
C VAL A 337 -1.33 28.55 11.75
N SER A 338 -0.80 28.79 12.94
CA SER A 338 0.57 28.37 13.31
C SER A 338 0.56 27.32 14.41
N HIS A 339 1.45 26.34 14.28
CA HIS A 339 1.62 25.24 15.22
C HIS A 339 3.09 25.13 15.66
N ASP A 340 3.32 24.59 16.86
CA ASP A 340 4.68 24.31 17.33
C ASP A 340 5.35 23.24 16.45
N VAL A 341 4.55 22.28 15.97
CA VAL A 341 4.98 21.22 15.04
C VAL A 341 3.91 21.00 13.98
N ALA A 342 4.32 20.76 12.74
CA ALA A 342 3.42 20.37 11.65
C ALA A 342 3.82 19.03 11.03
N VAL A 343 2.83 18.21 10.67
CA VAL A 343 3.00 16.97 9.91
C VAL A 343 2.30 17.11 8.56
N LEU A 344 3.04 16.96 7.47
CA LEU A 344 2.49 16.90 6.11
C LEU A 344 2.22 15.44 5.76
N ALA A 345 0.95 15.02 5.85
CA ALA A 345 0.47 13.68 5.59
C ALA A 345 -0.31 13.56 4.26
N ILE A 346 0.09 14.38 3.27
CA ILE A 346 -0.48 14.41 1.91
C ILE A 346 0.51 13.85 0.87
N PRO A 347 0.05 13.31 -0.27
CA PRO A 347 0.92 12.82 -1.33
C PRO A 347 1.85 13.90 -1.88
N PHE A 348 3.07 13.53 -2.26
CA PHE A 348 4.03 14.49 -2.85
C PHE A 348 3.54 15.09 -4.17
N THR A 349 2.74 14.36 -4.93
CA THR A 349 2.06 14.85 -6.15
C THR A 349 1.24 16.12 -5.88
N THR A 350 0.52 16.18 -4.76
CA THR A 350 -0.22 17.39 -4.33
C THR A 350 0.64 18.38 -3.58
N LEU A 351 1.62 17.92 -2.80
CA LEU A 351 2.55 18.80 -2.08
C LEU A 351 3.37 19.67 -3.04
N ARG A 352 3.64 19.19 -4.26
CA ARG A 352 4.29 19.97 -5.34
C ARG A 352 3.56 21.27 -5.69
N GLN A 353 2.25 21.33 -5.42
CA GLN A 353 1.41 22.50 -5.71
C GLN A 353 1.35 23.48 -4.54
N VAL A 354 1.89 23.09 -3.39
CA VAL A 354 1.97 23.92 -2.19
C VAL A 354 3.23 24.79 -2.27
N ASP A 355 3.08 26.06 -1.96
CA ASP A 355 4.22 26.97 -1.82
C ASP A 355 5.01 26.61 -0.54
N LEU A 356 6.13 25.93 -0.72
CA LEU A 356 7.07 25.57 0.33
C LEU A 356 8.14 26.67 0.48
N ASP A 357 7.84 27.61 1.37
CA ASP A 357 8.63 28.82 1.58
C ASP A 357 10.12 28.51 1.83
N THR A 358 10.99 29.41 1.38
CA THR A 358 12.44 29.23 1.53
C THR A 358 12.88 29.20 2.99
N ASN A 359 12.15 29.84 3.91
CA ASN A 359 12.45 29.82 5.34
C ASN A 359 12.25 28.43 5.98
N LEU A 360 11.62 27.47 5.30
CA LEU A 360 11.60 26.08 5.77
C LEU A 360 12.98 25.42 5.73
N GLU A 361 13.92 25.98 4.96
CA GLU A 361 15.30 25.48 4.86
C GLU A 361 15.38 23.99 4.47
N LEU A 362 14.39 23.49 3.72
CA LEU A 362 14.38 22.11 3.24
C LEU A 362 15.67 21.83 2.44
N PRO A 363 16.43 20.78 2.78
CA PRO A 363 17.61 20.38 2.04
C PRO A 363 17.30 20.16 0.55
N LEU A 364 18.26 20.49 -0.33
CA LEU A 364 18.08 20.34 -1.77
C LEU A 364 17.64 18.92 -2.17
N ALA A 365 18.26 17.89 -1.59
CA ALA A 365 17.91 16.51 -1.86
C ALA A 365 16.45 16.17 -1.52
N GLN A 366 15.91 16.74 -0.44
CA GLN A 366 14.52 16.57 -0.06
C GLN A 366 13.57 17.33 -1.00
N ARG A 367 13.91 18.56 -1.39
CA ARG A 367 13.14 19.31 -2.41
C ARG A 367 13.10 18.54 -3.73
N THR A 368 14.23 18.02 -4.19
CA THR A 368 14.32 17.17 -5.39
C THR A 368 13.46 15.91 -5.26
N THR A 369 13.46 15.28 -4.10
CA THR A 369 12.63 14.09 -3.83
C THR A 369 11.14 14.43 -3.89
N ILE A 370 10.69 15.50 -3.21
CA ILE A 370 9.29 15.96 -3.26
C ILE A 370 8.86 16.24 -4.71
N GLN A 371 9.70 16.94 -5.48
CA GLN A 371 9.38 17.31 -6.86
C GLN A 371 9.45 16.13 -7.84
N GLY A 372 10.34 15.16 -7.61
CA GLY A 372 10.70 14.14 -8.60
C GLY A 372 10.19 12.73 -8.34
N LEU A 373 9.83 12.37 -7.10
CA LEU A 373 9.45 10.99 -6.75
C LEU A 373 8.36 10.44 -7.68
N GLY A 374 8.56 9.25 -8.23
CA GLY A 374 7.61 8.64 -9.15
C GLY A 374 6.32 8.20 -8.45
N TYR A 375 5.21 8.31 -9.19
CA TYR A 375 3.90 7.79 -8.80
C TYR A 375 3.28 7.05 -9.98
N GLY A 376 2.64 5.93 -9.70
CA GLY A 376 1.86 5.18 -10.66
C GLY A 376 0.57 5.89 -11.08
N THR A 377 -0.10 5.29 -12.07
CA THR A 377 -1.30 5.81 -12.70
C THR A 377 -2.49 4.86 -12.64
N ASN A 378 -2.62 4.08 -11.56
CA ASN A 378 -3.70 3.11 -11.44
C ASN A 378 -5.12 3.70 -11.49
N ALA A 379 -6.04 2.96 -12.12
CA ALA A 379 -7.47 3.20 -12.09
C ALA A 379 -8.22 1.88 -11.79
N LYS A 380 -9.29 1.96 -11.01
CA LYS A 380 -10.18 0.84 -10.68
C LYS A 380 -11.51 1.00 -11.39
N MET A 381 -11.88 0.06 -12.24
CA MET A 381 -13.23 -0.02 -12.79
C MET A 381 -13.97 -1.22 -12.22
N MET A 382 -15.06 -1.00 -11.50
CA MET A 382 -15.88 -2.06 -10.91
C MET A 382 -17.18 -2.17 -11.69
N ILE A 383 -17.54 -3.38 -12.13
CA ILE A 383 -18.77 -3.66 -12.86
C ILE A 383 -19.61 -4.69 -12.11
N GLY A 384 -20.91 -4.42 -11.97
CA GLY A 384 -21.87 -5.35 -11.40
C GLY A 384 -22.33 -6.38 -12.45
N PHE A 385 -22.55 -7.62 -12.02
CA PHE A 385 -23.02 -8.72 -12.85
C PHE A 385 -24.24 -9.40 -12.22
N SER A 386 -25.16 -9.89 -13.06
CA SER A 386 -26.37 -10.64 -12.71
C SER A 386 -26.14 -12.14 -12.53
N SER A 387 -24.94 -12.61 -12.84
CA SER A 387 -24.44 -13.96 -12.59
C SER A 387 -22.91 -13.89 -12.49
N ARG A 388 -22.23 -15.02 -12.29
CA ARG A 388 -20.76 -15.08 -12.18
C ARG A 388 -20.18 -16.00 -13.26
N PRO A 389 -20.05 -15.55 -14.52
CA PRO A 389 -19.65 -16.40 -15.65
C PRO A 389 -18.28 -17.08 -15.49
N TRP A 390 -17.39 -16.52 -14.68
CA TRP A 390 -16.08 -17.10 -14.38
C TRP A 390 -16.16 -18.36 -13.48
N ARG A 391 -17.19 -18.49 -12.63
CA ARG A 391 -17.30 -19.61 -11.67
C ARG A 391 -17.49 -20.97 -12.35
N PRO A 392 -18.42 -21.16 -13.31
CA PRO A 392 -18.56 -22.43 -14.03
C PRO A 392 -17.33 -22.82 -14.86
N LEU A 393 -16.48 -21.86 -15.21
CA LEU A 393 -15.21 -22.09 -15.91
C LEU A 393 -14.08 -22.56 -14.97
N GLY A 394 -14.38 -22.69 -13.67
CA GLY A 394 -13.42 -23.05 -12.64
C GLY A 394 -12.57 -21.87 -12.16
N SER A 395 -12.89 -20.62 -12.51
CA SER A 395 -12.13 -19.45 -12.07
C SER A 395 -12.70 -18.79 -10.81
N ASN A 396 -11.84 -18.16 -10.03
CA ASN A 396 -12.22 -17.27 -8.92
C ASN A 396 -12.49 -15.81 -9.37
N GLY A 397 -12.42 -15.52 -10.68
CA GLY A 397 -12.60 -14.20 -11.25
C GLY A 397 -11.28 -13.45 -11.47
N THR A 398 -10.17 -13.95 -10.92
CA THR A 398 -8.85 -13.36 -11.13
C THR A 398 -8.26 -13.78 -12.48
N ALA A 399 -7.96 -12.80 -13.31
CA ALA A 399 -7.22 -13.01 -14.56
C ALA A 399 -6.14 -11.96 -14.78
N TYR A 400 -5.08 -12.38 -15.47
CA TYR A 400 -4.03 -11.56 -16.04
C TYR A 400 -4.13 -11.63 -17.55
N ALA A 401 -4.03 -10.48 -18.20
CA ALA A 401 -4.10 -10.45 -19.64
C ALA A 401 -3.20 -9.37 -20.26
N ASP A 402 -2.76 -9.62 -21.50
CA ASP A 402 -2.11 -8.65 -22.38
C ASP A 402 -3.10 -8.07 -23.41
N LEU A 403 -4.39 -8.09 -23.09
CA LEU A 403 -5.44 -7.51 -23.92
C LEU A 403 -5.44 -5.99 -23.81
N LEU A 404 -5.93 -5.32 -24.86
CA LEU A 404 -5.93 -3.85 -24.92
C LEU A 404 -6.74 -3.22 -23.78
N ASN A 405 -7.85 -3.87 -23.39
CA ASN A 405 -8.77 -3.35 -22.40
C ASN A 405 -8.91 -4.14 -21.11
N VAL A 406 -8.08 -5.18 -20.90
CA VAL A 406 -8.05 -5.95 -19.65
C VAL A 406 -6.59 -6.18 -19.29
N GLN A 407 -6.19 -5.76 -18.09
CA GLN A 407 -4.86 -6.03 -17.56
C GLN A 407 -4.91 -7.04 -16.41
N THR A 408 -5.61 -6.68 -15.34
CA THR A 408 -5.78 -7.51 -14.15
C THR A 408 -7.22 -7.42 -13.69
N THR A 409 -7.81 -8.56 -13.35
CA THR A 409 -9.15 -8.62 -12.74
C THR A 409 -9.16 -9.38 -11.43
N TRP A 410 -10.17 -9.15 -10.60
CA TRP A 410 -10.57 -10.02 -9.49
C TRP A 410 -12.05 -9.84 -9.14
N GLU A 411 -12.65 -10.86 -8.53
CA GLU A 411 -13.99 -10.75 -7.94
C GLU A 411 -13.91 -9.97 -6.63
N THR A 412 -14.67 -8.88 -6.54
CA THR A 412 -14.74 -8.04 -5.35
C THR A 412 -15.81 -8.57 -4.40
N ASN A 413 -15.45 -8.66 -3.12
CA ASN A 413 -16.34 -9.08 -2.03
C ASN A 413 -17.12 -10.39 -2.32
N PRO A 414 -16.41 -11.49 -2.68
CA PRO A 414 -17.01 -12.72 -3.22
C PRO A 414 -17.94 -13.46 -2.23
N SER A 415 -17.73 -13.33 -0.92
CA SER A 415 -18.58 -13.94 0.12
C SER A 415 -20.01 -13.37 0.14
N LEU A 416 -20.20 -12.13 -0.29
CA LEU A 416 -21.52 -11.53 -0.46
C LEU A 416 -22.07 -11.70 -1.89
N GLY A 417 -21.26 -12.24 -2.81
CA GLY A 417 -21.68 -12.65 -4.15
C GLY A 417 -22.64 -13.84 -4.13
N SER A 418 -23.37 -14.05 -5.22
CA SER A 418 -24.28 -15.20 -5.40
C SER A 418 -24.43 -15.55 -6.87
N ASP A 419 -25.20 -16.57 -7.20
CA ASP A 419 -25.48 -16.92 -8.61
C ASP A 419 -26.31 -15.86 -9.34
N ARG A 420 -26.82 -14.85 -8.60
CA ARG A 420 -27.60 -13.73 -9.12
C ARG A 420 -26.90 -12.37 -8.97
N ARG A 421 -25.70 -12.31 -8.40
CA ARG A 421 -24.93 -11.07 -8.25
C ARG A 421 -23.42 -11.32 -8.10
N GLY A 422 -22.63 -10.46 -8.71
CA GLY A 422 -21.19 -10.39 -8.49
C GLY A 422 -20.65 -9.02 -8.87
N ILE A 423 -19.44 -8.71 -8.43
CA ILE A 423 -18.69 -7.53 -8.86
C ILE A 423 -17.35 -8.03 -9.38
N LEU A 424 -16.97 -7.58 -10.57
CA LEU A 424 -15.61 -7.78 -11.06
C LEU A 424 -14.92 -6.41 -11.16
N THR A 425 -13.72 -6.34 -10.60
CA THR A 425 -12.85 -5.17 -10.70
C THR A 425 -11.85 -5.41 -11.82
N ASP A 426 -11.72 -4.43 -12.73
CA ASP A 426 -10.57 -4.22 -13.61
C ASP A 426 -9.62 -3.24 -12.93
N TYR A 427 -8.35 -3.63 -12.86
CA TYR A 427 -7.30 -2.77 -12.37
C TYR A 427 -6.34 -2.45 -13.49
N SER A 428 -6.46 -1.22 -13.96
CA SER A 428 -5.69 -0.68 -15.07
C SER A 428 -4.57 0.20 -14.52
N SER A 429 -3.40 0.13 -15.14
CA SER A 429 -2.20 0.87 -14.76
C SER A 429 -1.51 1.48 -15.96
N GLY A 430 -0.43 2.23 -15.70
CA GLY A 430 0.44 2.77 -16.73
C GLY A 430 -0.33 3.67 -17.70
N GLN A 431 -0.05 3.54 -18.99
CA GLN A 431 -0.73 4.33 -20.02
C GLN A 431 -2.24 4.05 -20.08
N ARG A 432 -2.69 2.84 -19.76
CA ARG A 432 -4.13 2.54 -19.73
C ARG A 432 -4.81 3.28 -18.58
N GLY A 433 -4.31 3.10 -17.36
CA GLY A 433 -4.85 3.76 -16.16
C GLY A 433 -4.84 5.29 -16.28
N ALA A 434 -3.78 5.87 -16.87
CA ALA A 434 -3.67 7.31 -17.09
C ALA A 434 -4.71 7.89 -18.06
N ARG A 435 -5.24 7.09 -19.00
CA ARG A 435 -6.20 7.52 -20.02
C ARG A 435 -7.66 7.33 -19.63
N LEU A 436 -7.94 6.49 -18.63
CA LEU A 436 -9.30 6.24 -18.18
C LEU A 436 -9.90 7.49 -17.52
N HIS A 437 -11.11 7.86 -17.94
CA HIS A 437 -11.76 9.08 -17.50
C HIS A 437 -13.23 8.85 -17.14
N PRO A 438 -13.76 9.40 -16.02
CA PRO A 438 -15.13 9.13 -15.57
C PRO A 438 -16.20 9.49 -16.62
N ASN A 439 -15.99 10.57 -17.38
CA ASN A 439 -16.94 10.98 -18.44
C ASN A 439 -17.08 9.96 -19.58
N ALA A 440 -16.13 9.04 -19.74
CA ALA A 440 -16.14 7.99 -20.76
C ALA A 440 -16.49 6.60 -20.20
N VAL A 441 -16.88 6.51 -18.91
CA VAL A 441 -16.98 5.23 -18.19
C VAL A 441 -17.85 4.18 -18.88
N GLN A 442 -18.94 4.58 -19.53
CA GLN A 442 -19.81 3.64 -20.25
C GLN A 442 -19.14 3.05 -21.49
N ALA A 443 -18.41 3.87 -22.24
CA ALA A 443 -17.65 3.40 -23.41
C ALA A 443 -16.46 2.53 -23.00
N GLU A 444 -15.76 2.91 -21.93
CA GLU A 444 -14.65 2.11 -21.39
C GLU A 444 -15.12 0.78 -20.80
N ALA A 445 -16.26 0.76 -20.10
CA ALA A 445 -16.89 -0.46 -19.62
C ALA A 445 -17.28 -1.40 -20.76
N GLN A 446 -17.80 -0.85 -21.87
CA GLN A 446 -18.12 -1.66 -23.05
C GLN A 446 -16.87 -2.31 -23.65
N LYS A 447 -15.79 -1.56 -23.84
CA LYS A 447 -14.52 -2.08 -24.38
C LYS A 447 -13.92 -3.15 -23.45
N PHE A 448 -13.92 -2.89 -22.15
CA PHE A 448 -13.50 -3.86 -21.14
C PHE A 448 -14.34 -5.14 -21.20
N LEU A 449 -15.67 -5.04 -21.23
CA LEU A 449 -16.54 -6.22 -21.28
C LEU A 449 -16.36 -7.02 -22.57
N GLN A 450 -16.04 -6.38 -23.70
CA GLN A 450 -15.71 -7.06 -24.96
C GLN A 450 -14.47 -7.94 -24.82
N ASP A 451 -13.38 -7.38 -24.28
CA ASP A 451 -12.14 -8.11 -24.06
C ASP A 451 -12.28 -9.14 -22.92
N LEU A 452 -13.01 -8.80 -21.85
CA LEU A 452 -13.30 -9.71 -20.75
C LEU A 452 -14.10 -10.93 -21.22
N ASN A 453 -14.98 -10.77 -22.21
CA ASN A 453 -15.76 -11.88 -22.75
C ASN A 453 -14.90 -12.89 -23.53
N VAL A 454 -13.68 -12.52 -23.93
CA VAL A 454 -12.68 -13.47 -24.46
C VAL A 454 -12.16 -14.38 -23.33
N ILE A 455 -11.94 -13.82 -22.14
CA ILE A 455 -11.43 -14.55 -20.96
C ILE A 455 -12.57 -15.38 -20.32
N TYR A 456 -13.73 -14.74 -20.12
CA TYR A 456 -14.91 -15.30 -19.48
C TYR A 456 -16.14 -15.11 -20.38
N PRO A 457 -16.41 -16.06 -21.29
CA PRO A 457 -17.59 -16.02 -22.13
C PRO A 457 -18.88 -15.88 -21.31
N GLY A 458 -19.73 -14.94 -21.71
CA GLY A 458 -21.02 -14.64 -21.06
C GLY A 458 -21.01 -13.37 -20.20
N THR A 459 -19.84 -12.76 -19.96
CA THR A 459 -19.74 -11.51 -19.18
C THR A 459 -20.48 -10.33 -19.81
N LEU A 460 -20.49 -10.21 -21.15
CA LEU A 460 -21.26 -9.17 -21.85
C LEU A 460 -22.77 -9.25 -21.54
N GLY A 461 -23.34 -10.46 -21.53
CA GLY A 461 -24.76 -10.68 -21.25
C GLY A 461 -25.09 -10.60 -19.76
N ALA A 462 -24.15 -10.96 -18.89
CA ALA A 462 -24.34 -10.94 -17.45
C ALA A 462 -24.19 -9.54 -16.83
N ALA A 463 -23.51 -8.59 -17.49
CA ALA A 463 -23.28 -7.25 -16.96
C ALA A 463 -24.61 -6.53 -16.61
N LEU A 464 -24.71 -6.06 -15.37
CA LEU A 464 -25.88 -5.35 -14.87
C LEU A 464 -26.02 -3.99 -15.56
N ARG A 465 -27.28 -3.58 -15.74
CA ARG A 465 -27.64 -2.28 -16.26
C ARG A 465 -28.62 -1.58 -15.33
N THR A 466 -28.56 -0.26 -15.30
CA THR A 466 -29.58 0.59 -14.67
C THR A 466 -30.87 0.56 -15.51
N GLN A 467 -31.95 1.15 -14.98
CA GLN A 467 -33.21 1.29 -15.73
C GLN A 467 -33.02 2.02 -17.07
N GLY A 468 -32.07 2.97 -17.13
CA GLY A 468 -31.69 3.69 -18.35
C GLY A 468 -30.77 2.92 -19.31
N GLN A 469 -30.63 1.60 -19.14
CA GLN A 469 -29.80 0.70 -19.98
C GLN A 469 -28.29 0.99 -19.97
N GLN A 470 -27.82 1.86 -19.08
CA GLN A 470 -26.40 2.07 -18.82
C GLN A 470 -25.84 0.95 -17.96
N TYR A 471 -24.59 0.53 -18.18
CA TYR A 471 -23.94 -0.43 -17.29
C TYR A 471 -23.91 0.11 -15.86
N LEU A 472 -24.14 -0.78 -14.88
CA LEU A 472 -23.89 -0.50 -13.48
C LEU A 472 -22.38 -0.62 -13.24
N VAL A 473 -21.68 0.49 -13.42
CA VAL A 473 -20.21 0.57 -13.36
C VAL A 473 -19.78 1.81 -12.58
N HIS A 474 -18.72 1.65 -11.80
CA HIS A 474 -17.97 2.75 -11.18
C HIS A 474 -16.53 2.74 -11.68
N LEU A 475 -15.98 3.91 -12.01
CA LEU A 475 -14.57 4.08 -12.34
C LEU A 475 -13.95 5.05 -11.34
N GLU A 476 -12.86 4.63 -10.70
CA GLU A 476 -12.00 5.45 -9.84
C GLU A 476 -10.63 5.65 -10.52
N PRO A 477 -10.41 6.78 -11.22
CA PRO A 477 -9.14 7.11 -11.84
C PRO A 477 -8.32 8.06 -10.96
N TRP A 478 -7.52 7.50 -10.06
CA TRP A 478 -6.65 8.23 -9.13
C TRP A 478 -5.71 9.28 -9.76
N PRO A 479 -5.20 9.11 -10.99
CA PRO A 479 -4.36 10.12 -11.66
C PRO A 479 -5.10 11.43 -11.94
N SER A 480 -6.41 11.35 -12.18
CA SER A 480 -7.26 12.50 -12.47
C SER A 480 -7.92 13.08 -11.21
N ASN A 481 -7.78 12.40 -10.06
CA ASN A 481 -8.30 12.90 -8.80
C ASN A 481 -7.47 14.11 -8.33
N PRO A 482 -8.06 15.31 -8.17
CA PRO A 482 -7.30 16.54 -7.89
C PRO A 482 -6.60 16.54 -6.53
N LEU A 483 -7.02 15.66 -5.60
CA LEU A 483 -6.44 15.53 -4.27
C LEU A 483 -5.39 14.42 -4.18
N MET A 484 -5.11 13.70 -5.28
CA MET A 484 -4.16 12.58 -5.29
C MET A 484 -3.18 12.65 -6.44
N LEU A 485 -3.65 12.90 -7.68
CA LEU A 485 -2.82 13.08 -8.87
C LEU A 485 -1.82 11.93 -9.13
N GLY A 486 -2.21 10.70 -8.76
CA GLY A 486 -1.39 9.50 -8.88
C GLY A 486 -1.76 8.41 -7.87
N SER A 487 -1.20 7.21 -8.07
CA SER A 487 -1.40 6.03 -7.24
C SER A 487 -0.43 4.92 -7.65
N TYR A 488 0.43 4.36 -6.81
CA TYR A 488 0.97 4.86 -5.53
C TYR A 488 2.43 5.28 -5.78
N THR A 489 3.25 5.49 -4.75
CA THR A 489 4.68 5.69 -4.97
C THR A 489 5.30 4.52 -5.75
N CYS A 490 6.10 4.85 -6.75
CA CYS A 490 6.89 3.90 -7.53
C CYS A 490 8.20 4.57 -7.93
N TYR A 491 9.34 3.94 -7.62
CA TYR A 491 10.63 4.45 -8.02
C TYR A 491 10.84 4.27 -9.53
N ARG A 492 11.12 5.38 -10.21
CA ARG A 492 11.59 5.40 -11.59
C ARG A 492 13.09 5.05 -11.66
N PRO A 493 13.63 4.74 -12.84
CA PRO A 493 15.06 4.48 -12.97
C PRO A 493 15.94 5.57 -12.33
N GLY A 494 16.82 5.15 -11.43
CA GLY A 494 17.75 6.01 -10.69
C GLY A 494 17.20 6.56 -9.37
N GLN A 495 15.93 6.33 -9.01
CA GLN A 495 15.34 6.92 -7.81
C GLN A 495 15.63 6.14 -6.53
N PHE A 496 15.98 4.85 -6.56
CA PHE A 496 16.43 4.17 -5.34
C PHE A 496 17.74 4.76 -4.82
N THR A 497 18.69 5.00 -5.71
CA THR A 497 20.04 5.48 -5.38
C THR A 497 20.13 6.99 -5.20
N THR A 498 19.03 7.73 -5.46
CA THR A 498 19.01 9.20 -5.33
C THR A 498 17.91 9.74 -4.41
N MET A 499 16.85 8.98 -4.14
CA MET A 499 15.69 9.44 -3.36
C MET A 499 15.34 8.52 -2.19
N ALA A 500 15.40 7.19 -2.37
CA ALA A 500 14.91 6.26 -1.35
C ALA A 500 15.56 6.50 0.02
N GLY A 501 14.72 6.68 1.04
CA GLY A 501 15.11 7.00 2.42
C GLY A 501 15.09 8.50 2.75
N LEU A 502 14.89 9.38 1.77
CA LEU A 502 14.82 10.84 1.98
C LEU A 502 13.38 11.35 2.16
N GLU A 503 12.37 10.55 1.81
CA GLU A 503 10.97 10.95 1.76
C GLU A 503 10.40 11.33 3.12
N GLY A 504 10.83 10.64 4.18
CA GLY A 504 10.35 10.85 5.56
C GLY A 504 11.26 11.68 6.45
N VAL A 505 12.34 12.27 5.92
CA VAL A 505 13.34 12.98 6.74
C VAL A 505 12.72 14.24 7.35
N THR A 506 12.82 14.38 8.67
CA THR A 506 12.29 15.54 9.41
C THR A 506 13.17 16.77 9.20
N VAL A 507 12.57 17.96 9.09
CA VAL A 507 13.28 19.25 9.01
C VAL A 507 12.76 20.18 10.10
N GLY A 508 13.54 20.30 11.18
CA GLY A 508 13.15 21.08 12.35
C GLY A 508 11.79 20.62 12.90
N ASN A 509 10.82 21.55 12.93
CA ASN A 509 9.46 21.31 13.40
C ASN A 509 8.48 20.87 12.28
N LEU A 510 8.98 20.51 11.09
CA LEU A 510 8.19 20.01 9.98
C LEU A 510 8.50 18.52 9.74
N LEU A 511 7.48 17.68 9.87
CA LEU A 511 7.56 16.24 9.63
C LEU A 511 6.75 15.85 8.39
N PHE A 512 7.07 14.70 7.82
CA PHE A 512 6.38 14.12 6.68
C PHE A 512 5.82 12.75 7.05
N ALA A 513 4.60 12.47 6.59
CA ALA A 513 3.96 11.17 6.73
C ALA A 513 3.20 10.85 5.45
N GLY A 514 2.71 9.61 5.35
CA GLY A 514 2.07 9.09 4.15
C GLY A 514 2.77 7.81 3.70
N GLU A 515 2.08 7.01 2.89
CA GLU A 515 2.64 5.76 2.38
C GLU A 515 3.99 5.96 1.68
N GLN A 516 4.19 7.11 1.03
CA GLN A 516 5.42 7.44 0.30
C GLN A 516 6.62 7.62 1.23
N THR A 517 6.38 7.95 2.50
CA THR A 517 7.45 8.20 3.49
C THR A 517 7.78 6.97 4.32
N ASN A 518 7.05 5.86 4.13
CA ASN A 518 7.44 4.57 4.70
C ASN A 518 8.49 3.89 3.80
N SER A 519 9.32 3.04 4.40
CA SER A 519 10.41 2.38 3.68
C SER A 519 9.87 1.42 2.61
N PHE A 520 10.55 1.37 1.47
CA PHE A 520 10.34 0.34 0.45
C PHE A 520 10.47 -1.07 1.04
N TYR A 521 11.38 -1.25 2.00
CA TYR A 521 11.66 -2.52 2.68
C TYR A 521 10.66 -2.86 3.79
N GLU A 522 9.66 -2.01 4.01
CA GLU A 522 8.54 -2.25 4.91
C GLU A 522 7.23 -2.33 4.09
N TRP A 523 6.46 -1.24 4.04
CA TRP A 523 5.11 -1.22 3.50
C TRP A 523 4.81 0.07 2.70
N GLN A 524 5.79 0.59 1.95
CA GLN A 524 5.56 1.71 1.03
C GLN A 524 4.40 1.43 0.06
N GLY A 525 3.56 2.44 -0.21
CA GLY A 525 2.34 2.29 -1.00
C GLY A 525 1.14 1.68 -0.28
N PHE A 526 1.26 1.11 0.92
CA PHE A 526 0.18 0.39 1.60
C PHE A 526 -0.62 1.26 2.58
N MET A 527 -1.82 0.79 2.92
CA MET A 527 -2.53 1.25 4.12
C MET A 527 -1.66 1.08 5.38
N GLU A 528 -0.94 -0.04 5.51
CA GLU A 528 -0.01 -0.28 6.61
C GLU A 528 1.12 0.76 6.63
N GLY A 529 1.81 1.01 5.52
CA GLY A 529 2.86 2.03 5.46
C GLY A 529 2.35 3.44 5.72
N ALA A 530 1.13 3.77 5.28
CA ALA A 530 0.49 5.02 5.66
C ALA A 530 0.31 5.10 7.19
N ALA A 531 -0.26 4.09 7.83
CA ALA A 531 -0.44 4.10 9.29
C ALA A 531 0.90 4.15 10.04
N LEU A 532 1.89 3.33 9.63
CA LEU A 532 3.21 3.27 10.24
C LEU A 532 3.98 4.60 10.13
N SER A 533 3.92 5.28 8.97
CA SER A 533 4.54 6.60 8.82
C SER A 533 3.90 7.65 9.73
N GLY A 534 2.58 7.63 9.88
CA GLY A 534 1.86 8.48 10.83
C GLY A 534 2.28 8.23 12.29
N ILE A 535 2.37 6.96 12.68
CA ILE A 535 2.86 6.54 14.00
C ILE A 535 4.32 6.97 14.22
N ALA A 536 5.16 6.84 13.20
CA ALA A 536 6.56 7.28 13.25
C ALA A 536 6.68 8.79 13.46
N ALA A 537 5.89 9.59 12.75
CA ALA A 537 5.82 11.04 12.94
C ALA A 537 5.36 11.40 14.36
N ALA A 538 4.32 10.74 14.88
CA ALA A 538 3.88 10.94 16.26
C ALA A 538 4.97 10.58 17.29
N LYS A 539 5.69 9.47 17.10
CA LYS A 539 6.81 9.08 17.96
C LYS A 539 7.96 10.10 17.93
N SER A 540 8.27 10.65 16.75
CA SER A 540 9.26 11.73 16.61
C SER A 540 8.85 12.96 17.43
N ILE A 541 7.59 13.38 17.34
CA ILE A 541 7.05 14.49 18.14
C ILE A 541 7.19 14.22 19.64
N LEU A 542 6.78 13.02 20.09
CA LEU A 542 6.82 12.64 21.50
C LEU A 542 8.25 12.56 22.05
N ALA A 543 9.23 12.15 21.23
CA ALA A 543 10.64 12.15 21.61
C ALA A 543 11.15 13.56 21.90
N THR A 544 10.75 14.54 21.08
CA THR A 544 11.10 15.95 21.27
C THR A 544 10.45 16.55 22.52
N VAL A 545 9.21 16.16 22.84
CA VAL A 545 8.52 16.60 24.06
C VAL A 545 9.21 16.06 25.32
N ASN A 546 9.60 14.79 25.33
CA ASN A 546 10.24 14.17 26.49
C ASN A 546 11.68 14.65 26.73
N ALA A 547 12.32 15.27 25.74
CA ALA A 547 13.65 15.84 25.85
C ALA A 547 13.68 17.27 26.44
N ARG A 548 12.51 17.91 26.56
CA ARG A 548 12.32 19.23 27.20
C ARG A 548 11.87 19.06 28.65
#